data_AF-A0A523DE85-F1
#
_entry.id   AF-A0A523DE85-F1
#
_cell.length_a   1.000
_cell.length_b   1.000
_cell.length_c   1.000
_cell.angle_alpha   90.00
_cell.angle_beta   90.00
_cell.angle_gamma   90.00
#
_symmetry.space_group_name_H-M   'P 1'
#
loop_
_entity.id
_entity.type
_entity.pdbx_description
1 polymer ?
#
loop_
_entity_poly.entity_id
_entity_poly.type
_entity_poly.pdbx_seq_one_letter_code
_entity_poly.pdbx_strand_id
1 'polypeptide(L)'
;MNDPRAASPDYAGLKTRALLVSVFTIGTCGLIYELLASTIASYLLGDSVTQFSTIIGVYLFSMGVGSYLSRYFRRDLITSFIEVQILVGVIGGLSSPVLFFAFAEIDAFRVVLYGWVTATGVLVGLEIPFLIRILEDQFPLRDLVS
;
A
#
# COMPACT_ATOMS: atom_id res chain seq x y z
N MET A 1 -47.99 -3.35 -17.97
CA MET A 1 -48.04 -2.40 -16.84
C MET A 1 -47.05 -2.89 -15.79
N ASN A 2 -45.94 -2.15 -15.64
CA ASN A 2 -44.87 -2.22 -14.63
C ASN A 2 -44.21 -3.58 -14.35
N ASP A 3 -43.21 -3.90 -15.16
CA ASP A 3 -42.05 -4.68 -14.71
C ASP A 3 -41.13 -3.77 -13.86
N PRO A 4 -40.90 -4.04 -12.56
CA PRO A 4 -40.01 -3.24 -11.72
C PRO A 4 -38.52 -3.55 -11.90
N ARG A 5 -38.10 -4.42 -12.85
CA ARG A 5 -36.68 -4.80 -13.03
C ARG A 5 -35.91 -3.89 -13.99
N ALA A 6 -36.21 -2.59 -13.97
CA ALA A 6 -35.44 -1.59 -14.72
C ALA A 6 -34.12 -1.29 -13.99
N ALA A 7 -33.03 -1.83 -14.55
CA ALA A 7 -31.65 -1.37 -14.41
C ALA A 7 -31.13 -1.14 -12.97
N SER A 8 -30.55 -2.17 -12.34
CA SER A 8 -29.41 -1.92 -11.45
C SER A 8 -28.27 -1.41 -12.33
N PRO A 9 -27.88 -0.12 -12.26
CA PRO A 9 -26.93 0.40 -13.23
C PRO A 9 -25.56 -0.22 -12.97
N ASP A 10 -24.69 -0.16 -13.98
CA ASP A 10 -23.29 -0.61 -14.02
C ASP A 10 -22.37 0.12 -12.99
N TYR A 11 -22.88 0.41 -11.80
CA TYR A 11 -22.16 1.00 -10.68
C TYR A 11 -21.22 0.00 -10.01
N ALA A 12 -21.54 -1.29 -10.05
CA ALA A 12 -20.68 -2.34 -9.49
C ALA A 12 -19.38 -2.47 -10.31
N GLY A 13 -19.48 -2.56 -11.64
CA GLY A 13 -18.33 -2.64 -12.53
C GLY A 13 -17.44 -1.39 -12.48
N LEU A 14 -18.04 -0.20 -12.44
CA LEU A 14 -17.30 1.06 -12.35
C LEU A 14 -16.55 1.21 -11.01
N LYS A 15 -17.17 0.81 -9.88
CA LYS A 15 -16.53 0.85 -8.56
C LYS A 15 -15.31 -0.08 -8.49
N THR A 16 -15.43 -1.29 -9.04
CA THR A 16 -14.33 -2.26 -9.06
C THR A 16 -13.18 -1.80 -9.93
N ARG A 17 -13.47 -1.19 -11.08
CA ARG A 17 -12.45 -0.54 -11.93
C ARG A 17 -11.75 0.60 -11.22
N ALA A 18 -12.49 1.48 -10.54
CA ALA A 18 -11.92 2.59 -9.79
C ALA A 18 -11.01 2.11 -8.65
N LEU A 19 -11.43 1.06 -7.92
CA LEU A 19 -10.63 0.40 -6.89
C LEU A 19 -9.32 -0.14 -7.46
N LEU A 20 -9.39 -0.93 -8.54
CA LEU A 20 -8.20 -1.51 -9.17
C LEU A 20 -7.22 -0.46 -9.67
N VAL A 21 -7.72 0.62 -10.28
CA VAL A 21 -6.86 1.75 -10.71
C VAL A 21 -6.23 2.41 -9.50
N SER A 22 -6.99 2.68 -8.43
CA SER A 22 -6.46 3.29 -7.21
C SER A 22 -5.37 2.41 -6.57
N VAL A 23 -5.60 1.11 -6.46
CA VAL A 23 -4.61 0.13 -5.96
C VAL A 23 -3.36 0.16 -6.81
N PHE A 24 -3.51 0.13 -8.13
CA PHE A 24 -2.38 0.13 -9.06
C PHE A 24 -1.55 1.41 -8.92
N THR A 25 -2.21 2.57 -8.86
CA THR A 25 -1.55 3.87 -8.70
C THR A 25 -0.82 3.97 -7.36
N ILE A 26 -1.46 3.58 -6.25
CA ILE A 26 -0.87 3.67 -4.91
C ILE A 26 0.23 2.63 -4.72
N GLY A 27 0.06 1.41 -5.23
CA GLY A 27 1.11 0.39 -5.23
C GLY A 27 2.34 0.83 -6.02
N THR A 28 2.15 1.47 -7.18
CA THR A 28 3.26 2.03 -7.96
C THR A 28 3.96 3.17 -7.21
N CYS A 29 3.20 4.06 -6.55
CA CYS A 29 3.78 5.11 -5.71
C CYS A 29 4.56 4.53 -4.52
N GLY A 30 4.03 3.51 -3.84
CA GLY A 30 4.68 2.84 -2.71
C GLY A 30 6.04 2.27 -3.10
N LEU A 31 6.12 1.60 -4.26
CA LEU A 31 7.39 1.11 -4.81
C LEU A 31 8.36 2.24 -5.16
N ILE A 32 7.87 3.34 -5.73
CA ILE A 32 8.72 4.51 -6.02
C ILE A 32 9.28 5.10 -4.73
N TYR A 33 8.49 5.23 -3.67
CA TYR A 33 8.96 5.75 -2.38
C TYR A 33 10.03 4.87 -1.74
N GLU A 34 9.87 3.55 -1.83
CA GLU A 34 10.88 2.58 -1.37
C GLU A 34 12.20 2.72 -2.14
N LEU A 35 12.12 2.78 -3.48
CA LEU A 35 13.29 2.92 -4.34
C LEU A 35 14.02 4.24 -4.08
N LEU A 36 13.28 5.34 -3.93
CA LEU A 36 13.86 6.64 -3.57
C LEU A 36 14.54 6.60 -2.21
N ALA A 37 13.91 6.02 -1.18
CA ALA A 37 14.52 5.88 0.15
C ALA A 37 15.81 5.05 0.09
N SER A 38 15.80 3.95 -0.65
CA SER A 38 16.96 3.08 -0.85
C SER A 38 18.12 3.79 -1.54
N THR A 39 17.81 4.60 -2.54
CA THR A 39 18.77 5.44 -3.26
C THR A 39 19.35 6.53 -2.36
N ILE A 40 18.51 7.25 -1.61
CA ILE A 40 18.96 8.31 -0.71
C ILE A 40 19.88 7.73 0.39
N ALA A 41 19.54 6.58 0.97
CA ALA A 41 20.38 5.93 1.97
C ALA A 41 21.74 5.49 1.40
N SER A 42 21.74 4.97 0.17
CA SER A 42 22.98 4.59 -0.54
C SER A 42 23.92 5.78 -0.73
N TYR A 43 23.38 6.95 -1.09
CA TYR A 43 24.17 8.17 -1.27
C TYR A 43 24.70 8.75 0.05
N LEU A 44 23.93 8.68 1.14
CA LEU A 44 24.28 9.33 2.41
C LEU A 44 25.10 8.48 3.37
N LEU A 45 24.97 7.15 3.31
CA LEU A 45 25.62 6.25 4.26
C LEU A 45 26.87 5.57 3.69
N GLY A 46 27.19 5.78 2.42
CA GLY A 46 28.48 5.44 1.81
C GLY A 46 28.62 4.01 1.28
N ASP A 47 27.78 3.08 1.71
CA ASP A 47 27.75 1.71 1.19
C ASP A 47 26.40 1.38 0.53
N SER A 48 26.35 1.58 -0.78
CA SER A 48 25.12 1.49 -1.56
C SER A 48 24.50 0.09 -1.56
N VAL A 49 25.30 -0.98 -1.53
CA VAL A 49 24.76 -2.34 -1.66
C VAL A 49 24.14 -2.80 -0.35
N THR A 50 24.80 -2.54 0.77
CA THR A 50 24.26 -2.92 2.08
C THR A 50 23.03 -2.11 2.43
N GLN A 51 23.01 -0.80 2.17
CA GLN A 51 21.84 0.03 2.49
C GLN A 51 20.64 -0.28 1.61
N PHE A 52 20.86 -0.42 0.30
CA PHE A 52 19.79 -0.83 -0.62
C PHE A 52 19.20 -2.18 -0.20
N SER A 53 20.05 -3.18 0.06
CA SER A 53 19.59 -4.52 0.46
C SER A 53 18.90 -4.52 1.83
N THR A 54 19.37 -3.72 2.79
CA THR A 54 18.79 -3.66 4.13
C THR A 54 17.43 -2.96 4.10
N ILE A 55 17.27 -1.88 3.32
CA ILE A 55 15.98 -1.18 3.20
C ILE A 55 14.94 -2.06 2.53
N ILE A 56 15.29 -2.71 1.42
CA ILE A 56 14.38 -3.66 0.75
C ILE A 56 14.05 -4.83 1.69
N GLY A 57 15.04 -5.36 2.41
CA GLY A 57 14.83 -6.42 3.39
C GLY A 57 13.86 -6.01 4.51
N VAL A 58 14.03 -4.82 5.08
CA VAL A 58 13.13 -4.25 6.09
C VAL A 58 11.75 -3.97 5.51
N TYR A 59 11.67 -3.47 4.28
CA TYR A 59 10.41 -3.20 3.61
C TYR A 59 9.61 -4.50 3.36
N LEU A 60 10.24 -5.53 2.81
CA LEU A 60 9.64 -6.85 2.61
C LEU A 60 9.22 -7.51 3.92
N PHE A 61 10.07 -7.41 4.96
CA PHE A 61 9.73 -7.90 6.29
C PHE A 61 8.50 -7.19 6.86
N SER A 62 8.46 -5.86 6.74
CA SER A 62 7.35 -5.01 7.18
C SER A 62 6.07 -5.31 6.41
N MET A 63 6.16 -5.55 5.10
CA MET A 63 5.03 -6.04 4.30
C MET A 63 4.51 -7.39 4.79
N GLY A 64 5.39 -8.31 5.19
CA GLY A 64 5.01 -9.57 5.84
C GLY A 64 4.24 -9.36 7.15
N VAL A 65 4.71 -8.42 7.99
CA VAL A 65 4.01 -8.02 9.23
C VAL A 65 2.64 -7.41 8.92
N GLY A 66 2.54 -6.52 7.93
CA GLY A 66 1.29 -5.95 7.47
C GLY A 66 0.29 -7.02 6.99
N SER A 67 0.75 -7.96 6.18
CA SER A 67 -0.07 -9.06 5.69
C SER A 67 -0.58 -9.96 6.83
N TYR A 68 0.23 -10.20 7.87
CA TYR A 68 -0.23 -10.90 9.07
C TYR A 68 -1.30 -10.10 9.82
N LEU A 69 -1.10 -8.78 9.97
CA LEU A 69 -2.01 -7.90 10.68
C LEU A 69 -3.38 -7.77 9.96
N SER A 70 -3.41 -8.00 8.65
CA SER A 70 -4.65 -8.02 7.86
C SER A 70 -5.69 -9.06 8.32
N ARG A 71 -5.25 -10.09 9.06
CA ARG A 71 -6.14 -11.15 9.60
C ARG A 71 -7.05 -10.64 10.72
N TYR A 72 -6.69 -9.54 11.37
CA TYR A 72 -7.49 -8.96 12.47
C TYR A 72 -8.62 -8.06 11.96
N PHE A 73 -8.53 -7.57 10.72
CA PHE A 73 -9.56 -6.77 10.09
C PHE A 73 -10.64 -7.67 9.48
N ARG A 74 -11.79 -7.76 10.17
CA ARG A 74 -12.94 -8.60 9.82
C ARG A 74 -14.21 -7.82 9.44
N ARG A 75 -14.24 -6.49 9.61
CA ARG A 75 -15.41 -5.64 9.32
C ARG A 75 -15.12 -4.74 8.13
N ASP A 76 -16.10 -4.59 7.24
CA ASP A 76 -16.10 -3.72 6.06
C ASP A 76 -14.73 -3.63 5.35
N LEU A 77 -14.35 -4.72 4.66
CA LEU A 77 -13.06 -4.84 3.95
C LEU A 77 -12.81 -3.67 2.99
N ILE A 78 -13.85 -3.19 2.30
CA ILE A 78 -13.76 -2.07 1.36
C ILE A 78 -13.46 -0.76 2.09
N THR A 79 -14.13 -0.49 3.22
CA THR A 79 -13.91 0.74 4.01
C THR A 79 -12.50 0.74 4.60
N SER A 80 -12.09 -0.37 5.21
CA SER A 80 -10.74 -0.54 5.75
C SER A 80 -9.66 -0.37 4.66
N PHE A 81 -9.94 -0.88 3.46
CA PHE A 81 -9.06 -0.72 2.31
C PHE A 81 -8.89 0.73 1.89
N ILE A 82 -9.98 1.49 1.79
CA ILE A 82 -9.94 2.92 1.44
C ILE A 82 -9.19 3.71 2.53
N GLU A 83 -9.39 3.40 3.81
CA GLU A 83 -8.65 4.03 4.91
C GLU A 83 -7.15 3.80 4.81
N VAL A 84 -6.72 2.56 4.50
CA VAL A 84 -5.31 2.23 4.28
C VAL A 84 -4.75 3.02 3.09
N GLN A 85 -5.47 3.12 1.98
CA GLN A 85 -5.04 3.90 0.83
C GLN A 85 -4.85 5.39 1.14
N ILE A 86 -5.77 5.98 1.91
CA ILE A 86 -5.66 7.37 2.35
C ILE A 86 -4.44 7.54 3.27
N LEU A 87 -4.22 6.59 4.21
CA LEU A 87 -3.05 6.61 5.09
C LEU A 87 -1.74 6.50 4.31
N VAL A 88 -1.65 5.59 3.34
CA VAL A 88 -0.48 5.45 2.46
C VAL A 88 -0.25 6.73 1.66
N GLY A 89 -1.31 7.34 1.13
CA GLY A 89 -1.21 8.62 0.41
C GLY A 89 -0.72 9.77 1.29
N VAL A 90 -1.21 9.85 2.53
CA VAL A 90 -0.80 10.89 3.50
C VAL A 90 0.65 10.68 3.96
N ILE A 91 1.02 9.45 4.33
CA ILE A 91 2.39 9.12 4.74
C ILE A 91 3.35 9.21 3.54
N GLY A 92 2.91 8.83 2.34
CA GLY A 92 3.67 9.05 1.11
C GLY A 92 3.90 10.53 0.83
N GLY A 93 2.86 11.35 0.90
CA GLY A 93 2.93 12.80 0.64
C GLY A 93 3.74 13.57 1.67
N LEU A 94 3.67 13.19 2.95
CA LEU A 94 4.45 13.81 4.03
C LEU A 94 5.92 13.38 4.06
N SER A 95 6.32 12.39 3.25
CA SER A 95 7.69 11.88 3.23
C SER A 95 8.72 12.95 2.90
N SER A 96 8.46 13.75 1.85
CA SER A 96 9.39 14.78 1.37
C SER A 96 9.76 15.83 2.43
N PRO A 97 8.81 16.52 3.10
CA PRO A 97 9.16 17.47 4.15
C PRO A 97 9.78 16.80 5.39
N VAL A 98 9.33 15.60 5.78
CA VAL A 98 9.86 14.90 6.97
C VAL A 98 11.30 14.47 6.77
N LEU A 99 11.61 13.85 5.62
CA LEU A 99 12.98 13.45 5.29
C LEU A 99 13.89 14.67 5.09
N PHE A 100 13.36 15.77 4.55
CA PHE A 100 14.11 17.02 4.41
C PHE A 100 14.50 17.63 5.77
N PHE A 101 13.58 17.66 6.74
CA PHE A 101 13.92 18.11 8.10
C PHE A 101 14.89 17.16 8.82
N ALA A 102 14.74 15.85 8.62
CA ALA A 102 15.61 14.85 9.21
C ALA A 102 17.04 14.87 8.64
N PHE A 103 17.22 15.43 7.44
CA PHE A 103 18.53 15.55 6.77
C PHE A 103 19.54 16.40 7.55
N ALA A 104 19.08 17.28 8.45
CA ALA A 104 19.96 18.13 9.25
C ALA A 104 20.93 17.33 10.15
N GLU A 105 20.59 16.10 10.51
CA GLU A 105 21.39 15.24 11.38
C GLU A 105 21.46 13.81 10.80
N ILE A 106 22.67 13.34 10.46
CA ILE A 106 22.87 12.06 9.74
C ILE A 106 22.36 10.85 10.55
N ASP A 107 22.56 10.83 11.87
CA ASP A 107 22.05 9.75 12.73
C ASP A 107 20.52 9.77 12.85
N ALA A 108 19.92 10.96 12.97
CA ALA A 108 18.46 11.12 13.00
C ALA A 108 17.84 10.70 11.66
N PHE A 109 18.50 11.01 10.55
CA PHE A 109 18.07 10.63 9.21
C PHE A 109 17.90 9.11 9.06
N ARG A 110 18.85 8.31 9.57
CA ARG A 110 18.77 6.84 9.51
C ARG A 110 17.54 6.32 10.23
N VAL A 111 17.32 6.77 11.47
CA VAL A 111 16.18 6.32 12.30
C VAL A 111 14.85 6.70 11.64
N VAL A 112 14.74 7.93 11.14
CA VAL A 112 13.54 8.40 10.45
C VAL A 112 13.29 7.60 9.17
N LEU A 113 14.34 7.34 8.38
CA LEU A 113 14.23 6.60 7.12
C LEU A 113 13.76 5.16 7.36
N TYR A 114 14.40 4.41 8.26
CA TYR A 114 13.98 3.03 8.57
C TYR A 114 12.59 2.99 9.20
N GLY A 115 12.23 3.98 10.02
CA GLY A 115 10.88 4.14 10.55
C GLY A 115 9.85 4.36 9.44
N TRP A 116 10.16 5.20 8.45
CA TRP A 116 9.29 5.48 7.32
C TRP A 116 9.07 4.25 6.44
N VAL A 117 10.16 3.56 6.08
CA VAL A 117 10.15 2.31 5.31
C VAL A 117 9.32 1.23 6.01
N THR A 118 9.45 1.14 7.34
CA THR A 118 8.66 0.19 8.13
C THR A 118 7.18 0.56 8.11
N ALA A 119 6.84 1.84 8.31
CA ALA A 119 5.46 2.31 8.32
C ALA A 119 4.78 2.10 6.96
N THR A 120 5.43 2.50 5.87
CA THR A 120 4.89 2.30 4.51
C THR A 120 4.82 0.82 4.15
N GLY A 121 5.83 0.03 4.50
CA GLY A 121 5.84 -1.42 4.27
C GLY A 121 4.70 -2.14 4.97
N VAL A 122 4.42 -1.83 6.24
CA VAL A 122 3.27 -2.42 6.96
C VAL A 122 1.95 -2.07 6.27
N LEU A 123 1.76 -0.81 5.87
CA LEU A 123 0.53 -0.35 5.22
C LEU A 123 0.32 -1.00 3.85
N VAL A 124 1.36 -1.03 3.01
CA VAL A 124 1.31 -1.70 1.70
C VAL A 124 1.10 -3.21 1.87
N GLY A 125 1.70 -3.82 2.90
CA GLY A 125 1.50 -5.24 3.23
C GLY A 125 0.05 -5.60 3.56
N LEU A 126 -0.74 -4.65 4.10
CA LEU A 126 -2.16 -4.83 4.36
C LEU A 126 -3.01 -4.83 3.08
N GLU A 127 -2.56 -4.16 2.02
CA GLU A 127 -3.35 -3.98 0.79
C GLU A 127 -3.54 -5.28 0.01
N ILE A 128 -2.50 -6.12 -0.10
CA ILE A 128 -2.53 -7.39 -0.85
C ILE A 128 -3.65 -8.33 -0.36
N PRO A 129 -3.72 -8.70 0.94
CA PRO A 129 -4.77 -9.57 1.45
C PRO A 129 -6.17 -8.93 1.39
N PHE A 130 -6.28 -7.60 1.52
CA PHE A 130 -7.57 -6.92 1.34
C PHE A 130 -8.07 -7.00 -0.09
N LEU A 131 -7.20 -6.74 -1.06
CA LEU A 131 -7.53 -6.85 -2.48
C LEU A 131 -8.02 -8.25 -2.84
N ILE A 132 -7.28 -9.28 -2.40
CA ILE A 132 -7.65 -10.68 -2.67
C ILE A 132 -9.02 -11.00 -2.08
N ARG A 133 -9.29 -10.62 -0.82
CA ARG A 133 -10.59 -10.86 -0.17
C ARG A 133 -11.74 -10.10 -0.85
N ILE A 134 -11.51 -8.85 -1.28
CA ILE A 134 -12.51 -8.05 -2.00
C ILE A 134 -12.81 -8.66 -3.37
N LEU A 135 -11.77 -9.16 -4.06
CA LEU A 135 -11.92 -9.78 -5.37
C LEU A 135 -12.67 -11.12 -5.30
N GLU A 136 -12.38 -11.95 -4.31
CA GLU A 136 -13.10 -13.21 -4.06
C GLU A 136 -14.59 -12.98 -3.75
N ASP A 137 -14.92 -11.91 -3.02
CA ASP A 137 -16.31 -11.55 -2.71
C ASP A 137 -17.09 -11.08 -3.95
N GLN A 138 -16.43 -10.37 -4.87
CA GLN A 138 -17.07 -9.87 -6.10
C GLN A 138 -17.10 -10.87 -7.26
N PHE A 139 -16.16 -11.82 -7.31
CA PHE A 139 -16.09 -12.88 -8.32
C PHE A 139 -16.11 -14.26 -7.65
N PRO A 140 -17.25 -14.69 -7.06
CA PRO A 140 -17.39 -16.08 -6.69
C PRO A 140 -17.26 -16.90 -7.97
N LEU A 141 -16.19 -17.70 -8.08
CA LEU A 141 -15.77 -18.53 -9.22
C LEU A 141 -16.83 -19.49 -9.81
N ARG A 142 -18.09 -19.42 -9.36
CA ARG A 142 -19.24 -20.18 -9.87
C ARG A 142 -19.70 -19.77 -11.27
N ASP A 143 -19.36 -18.57 -11.75
CA ASP A 143 -19.77 -18.12 -13.09
C ASP A 143 -18.75 -18.46 -14.20
N LEU A 144 -17.59 -19.06 -13.88
CA LEU A 144 -16.58 -19.47 -14.87
C LEU A 144 -16.65 -20.97 -15.25
N VAL A 145 -17.62 -21.72 -14.72
CA VAL A 145 -17.82 -23.15 -15.05
C VAL A 145 -19.22 -23.39 -15.62
N SER A 146 -19.76 -22.42 -16.38
CA SER A 146 -21.01 -22.61 -17.11
C SER A 146 -20.88 -22.33 -18.59
#